data_AF-W6AAA5-F1
#
_entry.id   AF-W6AAA5-F1
#
_cell.length_a   1.000
_cell.length_b   1.000
_cell.length_c   1.000
_cell.angle_alpha   90.00
_cell.angle_beta   90.00
_cell.angle_gamma   90.00
#
_symmetry.space_group_name_H-M   'P 1'
#
loop_
_entity.id
_entity.type
_entity.pdbx_description
1 polymer ?
#
loop_
_entity_poly.entity_id
_entity_poly.type
_entity_poly.pdbx_seq_one_letter_code
_entity_poly.pdbx_strand_id
1 'polypeptide(L)'
;MFLNELCLLENEEAIFGVTLMGSNSQNFWVLNLGKIPKNSPDFRNYFLEDNFDLNNENQNWYWNKMITKIIQSCQEIEVIDSLENLTNKWDLLKISRESAGIFRFARYLSNYQISDLLEVVHNLIPKNHEIATVIGDNNIVYKDLILDN
;
A
#
# COMPACT_ATOMS: atom_id res chain seq x y z
N MET A 1 5.90 -8.03 7.16
CA MET A 1 5.52 -6.74 6.58
C MET A 1 5.77 -5.66 7.61
N PHE A 2 6.57 -4.65 7.27
CA PHE A 2 6.80 -3.44 8.06
C PHE A 2 6.11 -2.24 7.41
N LEU A 3 5.97 -1.14 8.16
CA LEU A 3 5.22 0.05 7.72
C LEU A 3 5.82 0.71 6.48
N ASN A 4 7.15 0.73 6.36
CA ASN A 4 7.86 1.31 5.22
C ASN A 4 8.16 0.29 4.10
N GLU A 5 7.45 -0.85 4.05
CA GLU A 5 7.58 -1.80 2.97
C GLU A 5 6.46 -1.64 1.95
N LEU A 6 6.83 -1.59 0.68
CA LEU A 6 5.93 -1.93 -0.41
C LEU A 6 5.99 -3.45 -0.58
N CYS A 7 4.83 -4.07 -0.52
CA CYS A 7 4.63 -5.48 -0.81
C CYS A 7 3.73 -5.66 -2.02
N LEU A 8 3.85 -6.82 -2.65
CA LEU A 8 2.98 -7.24 -3.73
C LEU A 8 2.04 -8.32 -3.24
N LEU A 9 0.82 -8.19 -3.71
CA LEU A 9 -0.17 -9.24 -3.70
C LEU A 9 -0.46 -9.60 -5.15
N GLU A 10 -0.41 -10.88 -5.47
CA GLU A 10 -0.57 -11.37 -6.83
C GLU A 10 -1.69 -12.41 -6.90
N ASN A 11 -2.49 -12.34 -7.95
CA ASN A 11 -3.41 -13.41 -8.33
C ASN A 11 -3.21 -13.77 -9.81
N GLU A 12 -4.07 -14.62 -10.35
CA GLU A 12 -3.97 -15.07 -11.75
C GLU A 12 -4.06 -13.92 -12.76
N GLU A 13 -4.79 -12.86 -12.43
CA GLU A 13 -5.13 -11.78 -13.39
C GLU A 13 -4.33 -10.49 -13.19
N ALA A 14 -3.78 -10.24 -11.99
CA ALA A 14 -3.21 -8.95 -11.64
C ALA A 14 -2.15 -9.02 -10.53
N ILE A 15 -1.34 -7.96 -10.47
CA ILE A 15 -0.49 -7.60 -9.33
C ILE A 15 -1.05 -6.34 -8.67
N PHE A 16 -1.11 -6.35 -7.34
CA PHE A 16 -1.46 -5.21 -6.51
C PHE A 16 -0.24 -4.80 -5.69
N GLY A 17 0.10 -3.52 -5.74
CA GLY A 17 1.07 -2.94 -4.83
C GLY A 17 0.34 -2.52 -3.57
N VAL A 18 0.82 -2.95 -2.41
CA VAL A 18 0.23 -2.60 -1.13
C VAL A 18 1.28 -2.16 -0.15
N THR A 19 0.90 -1.36 0.84
CA THR A 19 1.77 -1.03 1.96
C THR A 19 0.98 -0.98 3.26
N LEU A 20 1.62 -1.35 4.37
CA LEU A 20 0.98 -1.45 5.67
C LEU A 20 0.64 -0.05 6.21
N MET A 21 -0.58 0.13 6.70
CA MET A 21 -1.04 1.36 7.36
C MET A 21 -1.19 1.18 8.87
N GLY A 22 -1.54 -0.03 9.31
CA GLY A 22 -1.72 -0.33 10.73
C GLY A 22 -1.93 -1.81 10.98
N SER A 23 -1.83 -2.21 12.25
CA SER A 23 -2.09 -3.58 12.67
C SER A 23 -2.61 -3.62 14.10
N ASN A 24 -3.34 -4.68 14.43
CA ASN A 24 -3.65 -5.04 15.81
C ASN A 24 -3.30 -6.52 16.04
N SER A 25 -3.78 -7.13 17.12
CA SER A 25 -3.47 -8.54 17.45
C SER A 25 -3.97 -9.55 16.42
N GLN A 26 -4.97 -9.20 15.60
CA GLN A 26 -5.65 -10.13 14.69
C GLN A 26 -5.47 -9.77 13.21
N ASN A 27 -5.38 -8.48 12.88
CA ASN A 27 -5.46 -8.00 11.51
C ASN A 27 -4.31 -7.06 11.14
N PHE A 28 -4.01 -7.04 9.85
CA PHE A 28 -3.28 -5.99 9.15
C PHE A 28 -4.26 -5.14 8.33
N TRP A 29 -3.94 -3.86 8.18
CA TRP A 29 -4.60 -2.98 7.22
C TRP A 29 -3.57 -2.48 6.23
N VAL A 30 -3.78 -2.81 4.96
CA VAL A 30 -2.87 -2.47 3.88
C VAL A 30 -3.57 -1.55 2.90
N LEU A 31 -2.92 -0.45 2.53
CA LEU A 31 -3.41 0.45 1.49
C LEU A 31 -3.07 -0.15 0.13
N ASN A 32 -4.06 -0.20 -0.77
CA ASN A 32 -3.86 -0.46 -2.18
C ASN A 32 -3.21 0.74 -2.86
N LEU A 33 -1.96 0.59 -3.27
CA LEU A 33 -1.24 1.58 -4.06
C LEU A 33 -1.65 1.55 -5.52
N GLY A 34 -2.19 0.43 -5.99
CA GLY A 34 -2.71 0.28 -7.34
C GLY A 34 -2.67 -1.16 -7.85
N LYS A 35 -3.47 -1.41 -8.89
CA LYS A 35 -3.57 -2.69 -9.60
C LYS A 35 -2.95 -2.59 -10.98
N ILE A 36 -2.16 -3.58 -11.36
CA ILE A 36 -1.68 -3.79 -12.73
C ILE A 36 -2.24 -5.12 -13.24
N PRO A 37 -3.21 -5.11 -14.16
CA PRO A 37 -3.65 -6.33 -14.84
C PRO A 37 -2.51 -6.94 -15.65
N LYS A 38 -2.27 -8.25 -15.53
CA LYS A 38 -1.19 -8.97 -16.24
C LYS A 38 -1.35 -8.96 -17.76
N ASN A 39 -2.59 -8.83 -18.23
CA ASN A 39 -2.91 -8.69 -19.65
C ASN A 39 -2.66 -7.28 -20.21
N SER A 40 -2.31 -6.30 -19.36
CA SER A 40 -2.09 -4.91 -19.79
C SER A 40 -0.72 -4.70 -20.45
N PRO A 41 -0.59 -3.74 -21.38
CA PRO A 41 0.72 -3.33 -21.90
C PRO A 41 1.66 -2.85 -20.79
N ASP A 42 1.12 -2.15 -19.78
CA ASP A 42 1.87 -1.67 -18.63
C ASP A 42 2.56 -2.82 -17.90
N PHE A 43 1.87 -3.94 -17.67
CA PHE A 43 2.48 -5.11 -17.05
C PHE A 43 3.73 -5.58 -17.81
N ARG A 44 3.66 -5.72 -19.14
CA ARG A 44 4.81 -6.14 -19.95
C ARG A 44 5.94 -5.12 -19.94
N ASN A 45 5.61 -3.84 -19.85
CA ASN A 45 6.59 -2.75 -19.84
C ASN A 45 7.35 -2.67 -18.52
N TYR A 46 6.67 -2.91 -17.39
CA TYR A 46 7.26 -2.77 -16.07
C TYR A 46 7.75 -4.14 -15.50
N PHE A 47 7.13 -5.27 -15.85
CA PHE A 47 7.39 -6.61 -15.29
C PHE A 47 7.84 -7.59 -16.38
N LEU A 48 9.10 -7.41 -16.84
CA LEU A 48 9.72 -8.31 -17.81
C LEU A 48 9.80 -9.75 -17.28
N GLU A 49 9.41 -10.73 -18.10
CA GLU A 49 9.53 -12.17 -17.81
C GLU A 49 8.79 -12.66 -16.55
N ASP A 50 7.70 -12.00 -16.15
CA ASP A 50 6.94 -12.27 -14.91
C ASP A 50 7.78 -12.19 -13.61
N ASN A 51 9.01 -11.68 -13.72
CA ASN A 51 9.94 -11.58 -12.60
C ASN A 51 9.87 -10.17 -12.03
N PHE A 52 9.34 -10.08 -10.81
CA PHE A 52 9.50 -8.87 -10.03
C PHE A 52 10.93 -8.79 -9.47
N ASP A 53 11.60 -7.69 -9.78
CA ASP A 53 13.00 -7.44 -9.45
C ASP A 53 13.09 -6.17 -8.62
N LEU A 54 13.60 -6.32 -7.39
CA LEU A 54 13.81 -5.26 -6.41
C LEU A 54 14.59 -4.06 -6.98
N ASN A 55 15.47 -4.33 -7.96
CA ASN A 55 16.37 -3.34 -8.56
C ASN A 55 15.86 -2.78 -9.88
N ASN A 56 14.69 -3.22 -10.37
CA ASN A 56 14.17 -2.77 -11.64
C ASN A 56 13.65 -1.32 -11.56
N GLU A 57 14.36 -0.40 -12.22
CA GLU A 57 14.04 1.03 -12.23
C GLU A 57 12.64 1.34 -12.78
N ASN A 58 12.16 0.57 -13.76
CA ASN A 58 10.83 0.74 -14.35
C ASN A 58 9.73 0.37 -13.34
N GLN A 59 9.91 -0.72 -12.58
CA GLN A 59 8.99 -1.12 -11.50
C GLN A 59 9.01 -0.08 -10.37
N ASN A 60 10.19 0.38 -9.98
CA ASN A 60 10.36 1.43 -8.98
C ASN A 60 9.67 2.74 -9.40
N TRP A 61 9.85 3.16 -10.65
CA TRP A 61 9.21 4.34 -11.21
C TRP A 61 7.69 4.23 -11.21
N TYR A 62 7.14 3.08 -11.61
CA TYR A 62 5.70 2.84 -11.62
C TYR A 62 5.10 3.04 -10.22
N TRP A 63 5.67 2.39 -9.20
CA TRP A 63 5.16 2.50 -7.84
C TRP A 63 5.33 3.90 -7.25
N ASN A 64 6.43 4.60 -7.54
CA ASN A 64 6.59 6.01 -7.17
C ASN A 64 5.50 6.90 -7.79
N LYS A 65 5.17 6.68 -9.06
CA LYS A 65 4.08 7.38 -9.74
C LYS A 65 2.73 7.10 -9.09
N MET A 66 2.46 5.86 -8.72
CA MET A 66 1.20 5.48 -8.05
C MET A 66 1.07 6.11 -6.66
N ILE A 67 2.14 6.07 -5.85
CA ILE A 67 2.18 6.73 -4.53
C ILE A 67 1.97 8.24 -4.68
N THR A 68 2.68 8.89 -5.60
CA THR A 68 2.55 10.33 -5.86
C THR A 68 1.11 10.69 -6.25
N LYS A 69 0.47 9.86 -7.09
CA LYS A 69 -0.91 10.05 -7.51
C LYS A 69 -1.87 9.97 -6.31
N ILE A 70 -1.67 9.03 -5.38
CA ILE A 70 -2.47 8.94 -4.15
C ILE A 70 -2.31 10.22 -3.33
N ILE A 71 -1.08 10.61 -3.05
CA ILE A 71 -0.79 11.77 -2.20
C ILE A 71 -1.44 13.05 -2.75
N GLN A 72 -1.44 13.21 -4.07
CA GLN A 72 -1.92 14.45 -4.71
C GLN A 72 -3.41 14.46 -5.05
N SER A 73 -4.04 13.29 -5.23
CA SER A 73 -5.38 13.22 -5.82
C SER A 73 -6.36 12.30 -5.12
N CYS A 74 -5.96 11.61 -4.04
CA CYS A 74 -6.87 10.81 -3.25
C CYS A 74 -7.94 11.68 -2.58
N GLN A 75 -9.20 11.38 -2.84
CA GLN A 75 -10.36 12.09 -2.29
C GLN A 75 -11.19 11.21 -1.34
N GLU A 76 -11.06 9.90 -1.46
CA GLU A 76 -11.84 8.91 -0.71
C GLU A 76 -11.02 7.63 -0.56
N ILE A 77 -11.16 6.99 0.61
CA ILE A 77 -10.62 5.67 0.90
C ILE A 77 -11.75 4.82 1.47
N GLU A 78 -12.04 3.72 0.79
CA GLU A 78 -12.99 2.72 1.25
C GLU A 78 -12.25 1.66 2.06
N VAL A 79 -12.80 1.27 3.22
CA VAL A 79 -12.28 0.14 3.99
C VAL A 79 -12.99 -1.12 3.52
N ILE A 80 -12.21 -2.09 3.05
CA ILE A 80 -12.73 -3.36 2.50
C ILE A 80 -12.23 -4.54 3.31
N ASP A 81 -13.07 -5.57 3.46
CA ASP A 81 -12.78 -6.75 4.30
C ASP A 81 -12.46 -8.02 3.48
N SER A 82 -12.40 -7.92 2.15
CA SER A 82 -12.15 -9.06 1.27
C SER A 82 -11.28 -8.67 0.09
N LEU A 83 -10.37 -9.58 -0.28
CA LEU A 83 -9.51 -9.46 -1.45
C LEU A 83 -10.29 -9.39 -2.76
N GLU A 84 -11.41 -10.11 -2.84
CA GLU A 84 -12.26 -10.16 -4.03
C GLU A 84 -12.88 -8.79 -4.34
N ASN A 85 -13.02 -7.96 -3.31
CA ASN A 85 -13.55 -6.61 -3.42
C ASN A 85 -12.48 -5.56 -3.69
N LEU A 86 -11.20 -5.96 -3.79
CA LEU A 86 -10.09 -5.05 -4.04
C LEU A 86 -10.18 -4.49 -5.46
N THR A 87 -10.51 -3.19 -5.56
CA THR A 87 -10.73 -2.55 -6.84
C THR A 87 -9.45 -1.91 -7.39
N ASN A 88 -9.58 -1.11 -8.46
CA ASN A 88 -8.50 -0.26 -8.96
C ASN A 88 -8.31 1.02 -8.12
N LYS A 89 -9.17 1.27 -7.13
CA LYS A 89 -9.13 2.46 -6.28
C LYS A 89 -8.19 2.26 -5.08
N TRP A 90 -7.98 3.35 -4.35
CA TRP A 90 -7.12 3.46 -3.18
C TRP A 90 -7.79 2.88 -1.93
N ASP A 91 -8.13 1.60 -2.00
CA ASP A 91 -8.87 0.89 -0.95
C ASP A 91 -7.94 0.53 0.21
N LEU A 92 -8.46 0.57 1.44
CA LEU A 92 -7.78 0.07 2.63
C LEU A 92 -8.29 -1.33 2.94
N LEU A 93 -7.50 -2.35 2.61
CA LEU A 93 -7.84 -3.74 2.81
C LEU A 93 -7.51 -4.20 4.23
N LYS A 94 -8.52 -4.67 4.95
CA LYS A 94 -8.37 -5.44 6.19
C LYS A 94 -8.07 -6.90 5.84
N ILE A 95 -6.99 -7.43 6.39
CA ILE A 95 -6.57 -8.81 6.17
C ILE A 95 -6.14 -9.46 7.48
N SER A 96 -6.50 -10.73 7.67
CA SER A 96 -6.05 -11.52 8.82
C SER A 96 -4.53 -11.62 8.82
N ARG A 97 -3.92 -11.58 10.02
CA ARG A 97 -2.48 -11.82 10.17
C ARG A 97 -2.04 -13.18 9.63
N GLU A 98 -2.91 -14.19 9.69
CA GLU A 98 -2.64 -15.53 9.16
C GLU A 98 -2.46 -15.52 7.64
N SER A 99 -3.14 -14.60 6.94
CA SER A 99 -3.05 -14.45 5.50
C SER A 99 -1.86 -13.60 5.05
N ALA A 100 -1.03 -13.08 5.96
CA ALA A 100 0.08 -12.21 5.60
C ALA A 100 1.21 -12.90 4.82
N GLY A 101 1.26 -14.24 4.83
CA GLY A 101 2.22 -15.01 4.04
C GLY A 101 2.02 -14.91 2.53
N ILE A 102 0.90 -14.35 2.06
CA ILE A 102 0.62 -14.15 0.63
C ILE A 102 1.32 -12.92 0.05
N PHE A 103 1.86 -12.04 0.90
CA PHE A 103 2.53 -10.83 0.45
C PHE A 103 4.00 -11.09 0.18
N ARG A 104 4.44 -10.67 -1.00
CA ARG A 104 5.85 -10.70 -1.40
C ARG A 104 6.47 -9.33 -1.17
N PHE A 105 7.59 -9.26 -0.46
CA PHE A 105 8.32 -8.01 -0.31
C PHE A 105 8.78 -7.50 -1.69
N ALA A 106 8.64 -6.18 -1.90
CA ALA A 106 8.99 -5.55 -3.15
C ALA A 106 10.02 -4.42 -3.04
N ARG A 107 9.91 -3.51 -2.08
CA ARG A 107 10.98 -2.53 -1.80
C ARG A 107 10.67 -1.76 -0.52
N TYR A 108 11.63 -0.98 -0.07
CA TYR A 108 11.37 0.06 0.91
C TYR A 108 10.76 1.32 0.27
N LEU A 109 9.82 1.91 0.99
CA LEU A 109 9.36 3.29 0.80
C LEU A 109 10.22 4.22 1.66
N SER A 110 10.42 5.45 1.21
CA SER A 110 11.05 6.46 2.06
C SER A 110 10.14 6.80 3.24
N ASN A 111 10.73 7.21 4.37
CA ASN A 111 9.97 7.65 5.54
C ASN A 111 8.99 8.79 5.20
N TYR A 112 9.39 9.70 4.30
CA TYR A 112 8.54 10.77 3.79
C TYR A 112 7.30 10.23 3.05
N GLN A 113 7.48 9.28 2.13
CA GLN A 113 6.37 8.69 1.38
C GLN A 113 5.36 8.01 2.30
N ILE A 114 5.83 7.24 3.29
CA ILE A 114 4.90 6.57 4.21
C ILE A 114 4.21 7.56 5.15
N SER A 115 4.91 8.61 5.60
CA SER A 115 4.28 9.68 6.40
C SER A 115 3.18 10.40 5.62
N ASP A 116 3.44 10.79 4.37
CA ASP A 116 2.44 11.44 3.51
C ASP A 116 1.25 10.51 3.22
N LEU A 117 1.51 9.22 2.97
CA LEU A 117 0.44 8.24 2.79
C LEU A 117 -0.39 8.11 4.07
N LEU A 118 0.22 7.95 5.24
CA LEU A 118 -0.49 7.84 6.51
C LEU A 118 -1.34 9.09 6.78
N GLU A 119 -0.86 10.28 6.45
CA GLU A 119 -1.63 11.51 6.58
C GLU A 119 -2.86 11.54 5.67
N VAL A 120 -2.68 11.23 4.39
CA VAL A 120 -3.77 11.16 3.41
C VAL A 120 -4.80 10.11 3.85
N VAL A 121 -4.33 8.91 4.23
CA VAL A 121 -5.23 7.84 4.67
C VAL A 121 -5.97 8.25 5.93
N HIS A 122 -5.26 8.75 6.95
CA HIS A 122 -5.86 9.19 8.20
C HIS A 122 -6.96 10.23 7.94
N ASN A 123 -6.75 11.19 7.05
CA ASN A 123 -7.72 12.25 6.77
C ASN A 123 -8.97 11.74 6.05
N LEU A 124 -8.87 10.67 5.26
CA LEU A 124 -9.95 10.18 4.41
C LEU A 124 -10.71 8.98 4.96
N ILE A 125 -10.14 8.21 5.88
CA ILE A 125 -10.84 7.09 6.50
C ILE A 125 -11.93 7.57 7.47
N PRO A 126 -13.07 6.85 7.57
CA PRO A 126 -14.11 7.13 8.56
C PRO A 126 -13.56 7.08 9.99
N LYS A 127 -13.74 8.15 10.77
CA LYS A 127 -13.19 8.28 12.14
C LYS A 127 -13.82 7.34 13.16
N ASN A 128 -14.98 6.77 12.84
CA ASN A 128 -15.64 5.73 13.64
C ASN A 128 -15.04 4.33 13.42
N HIS A 129 -14.11 4.17 12.48
CA HIS A 129 -13.46 2.90 12.20
C HIS A 129 -12.34 2.60 13.23
N GLU A 130 -12.23 1.36 13.68
CA GLU A 130 -11.24 0.94 14.69
C GLU A 130 -9.78 1.24 14.32
N ILE A 131 -9.49 1.30 13.03
CA ILE A 131 -8.14 1.51 12.49
C ILE A 131 -7.73 2.99 12.46
N ALA A 132 -8.70 3.91 12.61
CA ALA A 132 -8.44 5.34 12.44
C ALA A 132 -7.43 5.88 13.45
N THR A 133 -7.56 5.47 14.72
CA THR A 133 -6.63 5.85 15.79
C THR A 133 -5.23 5.31 15.51
N VAL A 134 -5.10 4.04 15.12
CA VAL A 134 -3.80 3.40 14.86
C VAL A 134 -3.06 4.09 13.72
N ILE A 135 -3.76 4.45 12.63
CA ILE A 135 -3.15 5.18 11.52
C ILE A 135 -2.74 6.59 11.95
N GLY A 136 -3.57 7.26 12.77
CA GLY A 136 -3.24 8.55 13.37
C GLY A 136 -1.96 8.51 14.22
N ASP A 137 -1.85 7.52 15.11
CA ASP A 137 -0.68 7.33 15.97
C ASP A 137 0.58 7.03 15.14
N ASN A 138 0.47 6.13 14.16
CA ASN A 138 1.58 5.82 13.25
C ASN A 138 2.06 7.05 12.47
N ASN A 139 1.14 7.92 12.04
CA ASN A 139 1.49 9.15 11.34
C ASN A 139 2.33 10.09 12.22
N ILE A 140 1.94 10.27 13.49
CA ILE A 140 2.68 11.11 14.45
C ILE A 140 4.09 10.55 14.65
N VAL A 141 4.20 9.26 14.96
CA VAL A 141 5.50 8.61 15.19
C VAL A 141 6.43 8.76 13.97
N TYR A 142 5.92 8.58 12.76
CA TYR A 142 6.75 8.74 11.56
C TYR A 142 7.17 10.19 11.30
N LYS A 143 6.32 11.17 11.59
CA LYS A 143 6.69 12.60 11.49
C LYS A 143 7.80 12.95 12.47
N ASP A 144 7.71 12.47 13.71
CA ASP A 144 8.75 12.70 14.73
C ASP A 144 10.10 12.07 14.30
N LEU A 145 10.09 10.82 13.81
CA LEU A 145 11.29 10.15 13.31
C LEU A 145 11.96 10.85 12.11
N ILE A 146 11.18 11.57 11.30
CA ILE A 146 11.71 12.37 10.19
C ILE A 146 12.36 13.65 10.70
N LEU A 147 11.75 14.32 11.69
CA LEU A 147 12.25 15.58 12.25
C LEU A 147 13.49 15.38 13.13
N ASP A 148 13.65 14.20 13.72
CA ASP A 148 14.82 13.83 14.52
C ASP A 148 16.06 13.47 13.69
N ASN A 149 15.93 13.34 12.36
CA ASN A 149 17.03 13.07 11.40
C ASN A 149 17.40 14.31 10.56
#